data_AF-A0A485CRY3-F1
#
_entry.id   AF-A0A485CRY3-F1
#
_cell.length_a   1.000
_cell.length_b   1.000
_cell.length_c   1.000
_cell.angle_alpha   90.00
_cell.angle_beta   90.00
_cell.angle_gamma   90.00
#
_symmetry.space_group_name_H-M   'P 1'
#
loop_
_entity.id
_entity.type
_entity.pdbx_description
1 polymer ?
#
loop_
_entity_poly.entity_id
_entity_poly.type
_entity_poly.pdbx_seq_one_letter_code
_entity_poly.pdbx_strand_id
1 'polypeptide(L)'
;MTNSGLISGLGDVALAADTLINTVTGEISSGKNTAITTTHSLHNTGLVDGVNTLLRGAVLNNLGTGRIYGDVLTLAFDTLLNDKQGDKSAVIAGRQSVNIAVADLTNRDHALIYSDGDLAIGGSLDDASVVTGRAGSVKNHSANIESGGNSHSKPVCSRIKIFICSCRTMCSR
;
A
#
# COMPACT_ATOMS: atom_id res chain seq x y z
N MET A 1 -5.31 -19.12 4.40
CA MET A 1 -6.25 -18.55 5.38
C MET A 1 -7.30 -17.74 4.62
N THR A 2 -8.58 -17.87 4.95
CA THR A 2 -9.66 -17.07 4.38
C THR A 2 -10.41 -16.38 5.49
N ASN A 3 -10.56 -15.05 5.39
CA ASN A 3 -11.38 -14.24 6.26
C ASN A 3 -12.64 -13.76 5.53
N SER A 4 -13.80 -14.02 6.14
CA SER A 4 -15.11 -13.52 5.69
C SER A 4 -15.92 -12.89 6.82
N GLY A 5 -15.28 -12.63 7.96
CA GLY A 5 -15.88 -11.98 9.11
C GLY A 5 -14.93 -10.91 9.67
N LEU A 6 -14.98 -10.69 10.97
CA LEU A 6 -14.14 -9.71 11.65
C LEU A 6 -12.96 -10.40 12.33
N ILE A 7 -11.75 -9.99 11.96
CA ILE A 7 -10.52 -10.22 12.72
C ILE A 7 -10.13 -8.86 13.28
N SER A 8 -10.34 -8.64 14.58
CA SER A 8 -9.99 -7.36 15.18
C SER A 8 -9.33 -7.46 16.55
N GLY A 9 -8.60 -6.41 16.90
CA GLY A 9 -7.94 -6.25 18.19
C GLY A 9 -7.95 -4.78 18.65
N LEU A 10 -8.19 -4.55 19.94
CA LEU A 10 -8.09 -3.20 20.52
C LEU A 10 -6.66 -2.64 20.49
N GLY A 11 -5.66 -3.52 20.48
CA GLY A 11 -4.26 -3.19 20.34
C GLY A 11 -3.76 -3.58 18.95
N ASP A 12 -2.92 -4.62 18.91
CA ASP A 12 -2.27 -5.07 17.68
C ASP A 12 -2.96 -6.32 17.10
N VAL A 13 -2.97 -6.41 15.79
CA VAL A 13 -3.36 -7.60 15.01
C VAL A 13 -2.15 -8.01 14.18
N ALA A 14 -1.70 -9.25 14.34
CA ALA A 14 -0.60 -9.82 13.56
C ALA A 14 -1.05 -11.14 12.93
N LEU A 15 -0.96 -11.25 11.60
CA LEU A 15 -1.34 -12.44 10.85
C LEU A 15 -0.15 -12.92 10.00
N ALA A 16 0.06 -14.23 9.98
CA ALA A 16 0.98 -14.91 9.09
C ALA A 16 0.26 -16.05 8.38
N ALA A 17 0.41 -16.14 7.05
CA ALA A 17 -0.19 -17.20 6.25
C ALA A 17 0.58 -17.37 4.94
N ASP A 18 0.45 -18.53 4.28
CA ASP A 18 1.01 -18.64 2.92
C ASP A 18 0.23 -17.79 1.92
N THR A 19 -1.08 -17.98 1.93
CA THR A 19 -2.04 -17.17 1.20
C THR A 19 -3.09 -16.68 2.17
N LEU A 20 -3.39 -15.39 2.14
CA LEU A 20 -4.48 -14.77 2.87
C LEU A 20 -5.51 -14.21 1.89
N ILE A 21 -6.77 -14.64 2.03
CA ILE A 21 -7.91 -14.11 1.27
C ILE A 21 -8.81 -13.37 2.25
N ASN A 22 -8.90 -12.05 2.12
CA ASN A 22 -9.87 -11.23 2.84
C ASN A 22 -11.02 -10.88 1.89
N THR A 23 -12.15 -11.56 2.07
CA THR A 23 -13.30 -11.49 1.16
C THR A 23 -14.08 -10.17 1.32
N VAL A 24 -15.10 -9.94 0.49
CA VAL A 24 -15.91 -8.70 0.49
C VAL A 24 -16.51 -8.37 1.86
N THR A 25 -16.89 -9.37 2.65
CA THR A 25 -17.41 -9.19 4.02
C THR A 25 -16.32 -9.28 5.10
N GLY A 26 -15.08 -9.54 4.69
CA GLY A 26 -13.94 -9.65 5.57
C GLY A 26 -13.41 -8.30 6.02
N GLU A 27 -13.19 -8.18 7.32
CA GLU A 27 -12.51 -7.05 7.94
C GLU A 27 -11.34 -7.56 8.78
N ILE A 28 -10.17 -6.95 8.57
CA ILE A 28 -8.99 -7.11 9.40
C ILE A 28 -8.65 -5.72 9.93
N SER A 29 -8.90 -5.47 11.21
CA SER A 29 -8.75 -4.13 11.78
C SER A 29 -8.13 -4.12 13.17
N SER A 30 -7.34 -3.09 13.47
CA SER A 30 -6.73 -2.93 14.80
C SER A 30 -6.88 -1.51 15.33
N GLY A 31 -7.00 -1.36 16.65
CA GLY A 31 -6.93 -0.05 17.30
C GLY A 31 -5.53 0.58 17.26
N LYS A 32 -4.48 -0.20 16.95
CA LYS A 32 -3.09 0.27 16.80
C LYS A 32 -2.42 -0.32 15.56
N ASN A 33 -1.69 -1.43 15.69
CA ASN A 33 -0.88 -1.95 14.60
C ASN A 33 -1.56 -3.14 13.91
N THR A 34 -1.68 -3.10 12.59
CA THR A 34 -2.08 -4.26 11.77
C THR A 34 -0.87 -4.72 10.96
N ALA A 35 -0.35 -5.90 11.27
CA ALA A 35 0.76 -6.53 10.57
C ALA A 35 0.29 -7.80 9.86
N ILE A 36 0.48 -7.88 8.55
CA ILE A 36 0.16 -9.09 7.78
C ILE A 36 1.40 -9.49 7.00
N THR A 37 1.86 -10.73 7.21
CA THR A 37 2.95 -11.33 6.45
C THR A 37 2.43 -12.52 5.66
N THR A 38 2.65 -12.51 4.34
CA THR A 38 2.29 -13.63 3.46
C THR A 38 3.51 -14.17 2.73
N THR A 39 3.58 -15.48 2.51
CA THR A 39 4.69 -16.06 1.73
C THR A 39 4.40 -16.03 0.22
N HIS A 40 3.13 -16.22 -0.17
CA HIS A 40 2.71 -16.24 -1.58
C HIS A 40 1.84 -15.04 -1.93
N SER A 41 0.69 -14.87 -1.27
CA SER A 41 -0.22 -13.79 -1.66
C SER A 41 -1.15 -13.29 -0.57
N LEU A 42 -1.49 -12.01 -0.69
CA LEU A 42 -2.60 -11.35 -0.04
C LEU A 42 -3.63 -10.93 -1.10
N HIS A 43 -4.81 -11.54 -1.06
CA HIS A 43 -5.96 -11.14 -1.86
C HIS A 43 -6.94 -10.37 -0.99
N ASN A 44 -7.22 -9.13 -1.34
CA ASN A 44 -8.15 -8.28 -0.61
C ASN A 44 -9.27 -7.78 -1.52
N THR A 45 -10.50 -8.12 -1.15
CA THR A 45 -11.73 -7.48 -1.62
C THR A 45 -12.52 -6.86 -0.47
N GLY A 46 -12.06 -7.03 0.78
CA GLY A 46 -12.66 -6.51 2.00
C GLY A 46 -11.94 -5.28 2.54
N LEU A 47 -11.91 -5.15 3.87
CA LEU A 47 -11.22 -4.08 4.59
C LEU A 47 -9.98 -4.60 5.33
N VAL A 48 -8.87 -3.87 5.18
CA VAL A 48 -7.70 -3.94 6.07
C VAL A 48 -7.43 -2.54 6.61
N ASP A 49 -7.44 -2.33 7.93
CA ASP A 49 -7.27 -0.99 8.54
C ASP A 49 -6.52 -1.04 9.88
N GLY A 50 -5.82 0.03 10.21
CA GLY A 50 -5.11 0.21 11.46
C GLY A 50 -4.61 1.64 11.60
N VAL A 51 -3.99 1.95 12.73
CA VAL A 51 -3.21 3.19 12.85
C VAL A 51 -1.90 3.03 12.09
N ASN A 52 -1.14 1.97 12.39
CA ASN A 52 0.01 1.57 11.58
C ASN A 52 -0.30 0.27 10.88
N THR A 53 -0.34 0.30 9.55
CA THR A 53 -0.65 -0.89 8.74
C THR A 53 0.59 -1.30 7.98
N LEU A 54 1.12 -2.48 8.26
CA LEU A 54 2.30 -3.05 7.62
C LEU A 54 1.95 -4.37 6.96
N LEU A 55 1.93 -4.40 5.63
CA LEU A 55 1.62 -5.60 4.86
C LEU A 55 2.84 -6.01 4.04
N ARG A 56 3.22 -7.28 4.11
CA ARG A 56 4.42 -7.81 3.44
C ARG A 56 4.15 -9.16 2.78
N GLY A 57 4.76 -9.44 1.64
CA GLY A 57 4.75 -10.76 1.01
C GLY A 57 5.19 -10.75 -0.46
N ALA A 58 4.91 -11.81 -1.21
CA ALA A 58 5.27 -11.83 -2.63
C ALA A 58 4.27 -11.06 -3.51
N VAL A 59 2.97 -11.35 -3.39
CA VAL A 59 1.93 -10.73 -4.23
C VAL A 59 0.81 -10.10 -3.42
N LEU A 60 0.49 -8.83 -3.71
CA LEU A 60 -0.73 -8.16 -3.22
C LEU A 60 -1.70 -7.92 -4.38
N ASN A 61 -2.91 -8.46 -4.25
CA ASN A 61 -4.04 -8.16 -5.14
C ASN A 61 -5.14 -7.47 -4.35
N ASN A 62 -5.26 -6.15 -4.51
CA ASN A 62 -6.36 -5.36 -3.97
C ASN A 62 -7.35 -5.05 -5.09
N LEU A 63 -8.55 -5.66 -5.02
CA LEU A 63 -9.48 -5.71 -6.14
C LEU A 63 -10.87 -5.25 -5.74
N GLY A 64 -11.60 -4.61 -6.65
CA GLY A 64 -13.05 -4.39 -6.47
C GLY A 64 -13.36 -3.44 -5.32
N THR A 65 -14.03 -3.99 -4.30
CA THR A 65 -14.35 -3.28 -3.04
C THR A 65 -13.20 -3.24 -2.04
N GLY A 66 -12.03 -3.79 -2.41
CA GLY A 66 -10.84 -3.85 -1.58
C GLY A 66 -10.41 -2.47 -1.10
N ARG A 67 -10.27 -2.34 0.23
CA ARG A 67 -9.78 -1.14 0.90
C ARG A 67 -8.64 -1.52 1.84
N ILE A 68 -7.53 -0.80 1.71
CA ILE A 68 -6.37 -0.93 2.61
C ILE A 68 -6.04 0.45 3.14
N TYR A 69 -6.16 0.62 4.46
CA TYR A 69 -6.00 1.89 5.15
C TYR A 69 -4.96 1.84 6.26
N GLY A 70 -4.44 3.02 6.59
CA GLY A 70 -3.56 3.27 7.71
C GLY A 70 -3.46 4.77 8.00
N ASP A 71 -3.00 5.17 9.17
CA ASP A 71 -2.42 6.52 9.33
C ASP A 71 -1.04 6.52 8.68
N VAL A 72 -0.21 5.56 9.09
CA VAL A 72 1.01 5.17 8.39
C VAL A 72 0.75 3.83 7.72
N LEU A 73 0.72 3.83 6.38
CA LEU A 73 0.52 2.62 5.59
C LEU A 73 1.82 2.22 4.91
N THR A 74 2.31 1.02 5.20
CA THR A 74 3.53 0.46 4.60
C THR A 74 3.22 -0.86 3.90
N LEU A 75 3.53 -0.94 2.61
CA LEU A 75 3.34 -2.11 1.76
C LEU A 75 4.69 -2.56 1.22
N ALA A 76 5.02 -3.84 1.37
CA ALA A 76 6.26 -4.43 0.88
C ALA A 76 5.96 -5.71 0.10
N PHE A 77 5.90 -5.62 -1.22
CA PHE A 77 5.54 -6.76 -2.07
C PHE A 77 6.41 -6.84 -3.33
N ASP A 78 6.66 -8.02 -3.86
CA ASP A 78 7.30 -8.12 -5.17
C ASP A 78 6.37 -7.55 -6.25
N THR A 79 5.11 -7.97 -6.22
CA THR A 79 4.08 -7.48 -7.14
C THR A 79 2.87 -6.92 -6.38
N LEU A 80 2.43 -5.73 -6.77
CA LEU A 80 1.24 -5.08 -6.24
C LEU A 80 0.29 -4.70 -7.38
N LEU A 81 -0.92 -5.26 -7.35
CA LEU A 81 -2.02 -4.89 -8.22
C LEU A 81 -3.12 -4.22 -7.40
N ASN A 82 -3.46 -2.98 -7.77
CA ASN A 82 -4.63 -2.25 -7.28
C ASN A 82 -5.54 -1.98 -8.46
N ASP A 83 -6.72 -2.61 -8.50
CA ASP A 83 -7.50 -2.70 -9.73
C ASP A 83 -9.00 -2.79 -9.49
N LYS A 84 -9.74 -2.52 -10.56
CA LYS A 84 -11.18 -2.71 -10.62
C LYS A 84 -11.53 -4.19 -10.66
N GLN A 85 -12.63 -4.54 -10.00
CA GLN A 85 -13.31 -5.83 -10.17
C GLN A 85 -14.82 -5.59 -10.12
N GLY A 86 -15.54 -6.07 -11.15
CA GLY A 86 -16.93 -5.69 -11.35
C GLY A 86 -17.04 -4.18 -11.57
N ASP A 87 -17.93 -3.50 -10.84
CA ASP A 87 -18.17 -2.06 -10.97
C ASP A 87 -17.46 -1.21 -9.89
N LYS A 88 -16.55 -1.80 -9.12
CA LYS A 88 -15.86 -1.15 -8.01
C LYS A 88 -14.36 -1.14 -8.24
N SER A 89 -13.73 0.00 -7.91
CA SER A 89 -12.29 0.19 -8.02
C SER A 89 -11.68 0.25 -6.62
N ALA A 90 -10.58 -0.48 -6.45
CA ALA A 90 -9.98 -0.68 -5.16
C ALA A 90 -9.21 0.56 -4.68
N VAL A 91 -9.09 0.71 -3.35
CA VAL A 91 -8.47 1.86 -2.71
C VAL A 91 -7.36 1.42 -1.76
N ILE A 92 -6.22 2.09 -1.87
CA ILE A 92 -5.11 2.03 -0.92
C ILE A 92 -4.92 3.48 -0.44
N ALA A 93 -5.07 3.74 0.86
CA ALA A 93 -4.91 5.11 1.35
C ALA A 93 -4.29 5.23 2.74
N GLY A 94 -3.46 6.26 2.92
CA GLY A 94 -2.84 6.61 4.20
C GLY A 94 -3.20 8.02 4.66
N ARG A 95 -3.55 8.20 5.95
CA ARG A 95 -3.93 9.50 6.52
C ARG A 95 -2.73 10.41 6.84
N GLN A 96 -1.53 9.85 7.00
CA GLN A 96 -0.29 10.59 7.26
C GLN A 96 0.78 10.25 6.24
N SER A 97 0.95 8.96 5.92
CA SER A 97 1.88 8.54 4.87
C SER A 97 1.50 7.23 4.21
N VAL A 98 1.91 7.08 2.95
CA VAL A 98 1.88 5.81 2.21
C VAL A 98 3.29 5.49 1.71
N ASN A 99 3.78 4.34 2.14
CA ASN A 99 5.13 3.83 1.86
C ASN A 99 5.00 2.51 1.10
N ILE A 100 5.47 2.46 -0.14
CA ILE A 100 5.37 1.27 -1.00
C ILE A 100 6.78 0.86 -1.44
N ALA A 101 7.22 -0.31 -0.98
CA ALA A 101 8.38 -1.01 -1.51
C ALA A 101 7.91 -2.13 -2.44
N VAL A 102 8.24 -2.03 -3.71
CA VAL A 102 7.70 -2.90 -4.75
C VAL A 102 8.64 -3.09 -5.94
N ALA A 103 8.68 -4.29 -6.52
CA ALA A 103 9.32 -4.49 -7.82
C ALA A 103 8.37 -4.04 -8.94
N ASP A 104 7.14 -4.53 -8.96
CA ASP A 104 6.12 -4.18 -9.97
C ASP A 104 4.81 -3.68 -9.34
N LEU A 105 4.50 -2.41 -9.54
CA LEU A 105 3.23 -1.78 -9.16
C LEU A 105 2.36 -1.51 -10.38
N THR A 106 1.13 -2.01 -10.37
CA THR A 106 0.08 -1.64 -11.33
C THR A 106 -1.14 -1.09 -10.59
N ASN A 107 -1.50 0.15 -10.90
CA ASN A 107 -2.73 0.80 -10.48
C ASN A 107 -3.60 1.03 -11.73
N ARG A 108 -4.82 0.49 -11.77
CA ARG A 108 -5.62 0.46 -13.01
C ARG A 108 -7.12 0.69 -12.79
N ASP A 109 -7.79 1.19 -13.82
CA ASP A 109 -9.25 1.27 -13.95
C ASP A 109 -9.94 2.02 -12.79
N HIS A 110 -9.56 3.28 -12.60
CA HIS A 110 -10.05 4.20 -11.56
C HIS A 110 -9.70 3.77 -10.13
N ALA A 111 -8.79 2.81 -9.96
CA ALA A 111 -8.27 2.49 -8.64
C ALA A 111 -7.42 3.65 -8.08
N LEU A 112 -7.42 3.78 -6.75
CA LEU A 112 -6.80 4.91 -6.06
C LEU A 112 -5.69 4.43 -5.13
N ILE A 113 -4.52 5.07 -5.25
CA ILE A 113 -3.47 5.07 -4.24
C ILE A 113 -3.32 6.52 -3.76
N TYR A 114 -3.63 6.78 -2.50
CA TYR A 114 -3.68 8.15 -1.95
C TYR A 114 -2.96 8.27 -0.62
N SER A 115 -2.20 9.35 -0.43
CA SER A 115 -1.79 9.77 0.92
C SER A 115 -2.28 11.18 1.20
N ASP A 116 -2.81 11.46 2.39
CA ASP A 116 -3.09 12.84 2.78
C ASP A 116 -1.80 13.62 3.07
N GLY A 117 -0.75 12.91 3.50
CA GLY A 117 0.61 13.44 3.68
C GLY A 117 1.56 12.90 2.62
N ASP A 118 2.67 12.29 3.06
CA ASP A 118 3.77 11.87 2.17
C ASP A 118 3.48 10.55 1.46
N LEU A 119 3.85 10.47 0.18
CA LEU A 119 3.75 9.23 -0.61
C LEU A 119 5.13 8.86 -1.17
N ALA A 120 5.64 7.69 -0.79
CA ALA A 120 6.92 7.16 -1.26
C ALA A 120 6.74 5.80 -1.93
N ILE A 121 7.33 5.63 -3.13
CA ILE A 121 7.37 4.38 -3.87
C ILE A 121 8.81 4.07 -4.27
N GLY A 122 9.33 2.92 -3.85
CA GLY A 122 10.69 2.44 -4.10
C GLY A 122 10.73 0.92 -4.19
N GLY A 123 11.93 0.35 -4.15
CA GLY A 123 12.14 -1.10 -4.38
C GLY A 123 12.28 -1.94 -3.11
N SER A 124 12.59 -1.30 -1.98
CA SER A 124 12.94 -1.99 -0.75
C SER A 124 12.60 -1.14 0.47
N LEU A 125 12.56 -1.76 1.64
CA LEU A 125 12.52 -1.08 2.93
C LEU A 125 13.87 -1.27 3.64
N ASP A 126 14.37 -0.24 4.30
CA ASP A 126 15.48 -0.41 5.25
C ASP A 126 14.98 -0.93 6.61
N ASP A 127 15.90 -1.08 7.57
CA ASP A 127 15.61 -1.57 8.93
C ASP A 127 14.64 -0.65 9.70
N ALA A 128 14.55 0.62 9.31
CA ALA A 128 13.62 1.59 9.88
C ALA A 128 12.25 1.62 9.15
N SER A 129 12.02 0.70 8.21
CA SER A 129 10.84 0.68 7.33
C SER A 129 10.69 1.94 6.47
N VAL A 130 11.82 2.58 6.13
CA VAL A 130 11.86 3.69 5.17
C VAL A 130 12.02 3.11 3.76
N VAL A 131 11.26 3.65 2.82
CA VAL A 131 11.33 3.28 1.41
C VAL A 131 12.68 3.69 0.83
N THR A 132 13.40 2.71 0.31
CA THR A 132 14.70 2.84 -0.35
C THR A 132 14.70 2.06 -1.66
N GLY A 133 15.82 2.10 -2.37
CA GLY A 133 15.98 1.37 -3.62
C GLY A 133 15.04 1.88 -4.72
N ARG A 134 15.07 1.21 -5.87
CA ARG A 134 14.23 1.57 -7.02
C ARG A 134 13.13 0.57 -7.21
N ALA A 135 11.91 1.07 -7.45
CA ALA A 135 10.87 0.22 -7.98
C ALA A 135 11.28 -0.21 -9.40
N GLY A 136 10.99 -1.47 -9.76
CA GLY A 136 11.24 -1.98 -11.10
C GLY A 136 10.33 -1.32 -12.13
N SER A 137 9.03 -1.27 -11.85
CA SER A 137 8.02 -0.61 -12.68
C SER A 137 6.87 -0.06 -11.84
N VAL A 138 6.41 1.14 -12.17
CA VAL A 138 5.18 1.74 -11.64
C VAL A 138 4.29 2.14 -12.80
N LYS A 139 3.16 1.44 -12.94
CA LYS A 139 2.18 1.63 -14.02
C LYS A 139 0.89 2.18 -13.45
N ASN A 140 0.46 3.32 -13.97
CA ASN A 140 -0.81 3.95 -13.62
C ASN A 140 -1.69 4.07 -14.87
N HIS A 141 -2.68 3.19 -14.99
CA HIS A 141 -3.51 3.02 -16.19
C HIS A 141 -4.94 3.48 -15.92
N SER A 142 -5.27 4.71 -16.33
CA SER A 142 -6.60 5.31 -16.10
C SER A 142 -7.01 5.30 -14.62
N ALA A 143 -6.05 5.57 -13.74
CA ALA A 143 -6.17 5.44 -12.29
C ALA A 143 -5.39 6.59 -11.60
N ASN A 144 -5.46 6.71 -10.27
CA ASN A 144 -4.90 7.86 -9.56
C ASN A 144 -3.86 7.43 -8.52
N ILE A 145 -2.70 8.08 -8.52
CA ILE A 145 -1.67 8.00 -7.48
C ILE A 145 -1.41 9.43 -7.01
N GLU A 146 -1.79 9.74 -5.77
CA GLU A 146 -1.90 11.11 -5.29
C GLU A 146 -1.36 11.30 -3.87
N SER A 147 -0.88 12.51 -3.59
CA SER A 147 -0.46 12.98 -2.27
C SER A 147 -1.11 14.34 -2.03
N GLY A 148 -1.97 14.43 -1.02
CA GLY A 148 -2.74 15.63 -0.67
C GLY A 148 -1.85 16.77 -0.22
N GLY A 149 -0.80 16.47 0.56
CA GLY A 149 0.00 17.48 1.24
C GLY A 149 -0.80 18.15 2.33
N ASN A 150 -0.20 18.26 3.51
CA ASN A 150 -0.83 18.76 4.73
C ASN A 150 -1.83 19.90 4.44
N SER A 151 -3.12 19.59 4.46
CA SER A 151 -4.22 20.55 4.34
C SER A 151 -4.45 21.34 5.64
N HIS A 152 -3.56 21.17 6.63
CA HIS A 152 -3.57 21.89 7.90
C HIS A 152 -2.17 22.43 8.24
N SER A 153 -2.09 23.77 8.28
CA SER A 153 -1.04 24.59 8.91
C SER A 153 0.43 24.30 8.53
N LYS A 154 0.83 24.94 7.41
CA LYS A 154 2.19 25.33 6.92
C LYS A 154 2.45 24.73 5.54
N PRO A 155 3.01 25.51 4.58
CA PRO A 155 3.32 25.01 3.25
C PRO A 155 4.55 24.09 3.34
N VAL A 156 4.32 22.83 3.72
CA VAL A 156 5.27 21.75 3.45
C VAL A 156 4.75 21.12 2.18
N CYS A 157 5.47 21.32 1.07
CA CYS A 157 5.17 20.69 -0.22
C CYS A 157 4.97 19.19 0.01
N SER A 158 3.78 18.65 -0.27
CA SER A 158 3.54 17.21 -0.38
C SER A 158 4.60 16.62 -1.30
N ARG A 159 5.33 15.60 -0.82
CA ARG A 159 6.35 14.95 -1.65
C ARG A 159 5.85 13.58 -2.08
N ILE A 160 5.41 13.49 -3.33
CA ILE A 160 5.44 12.23 -4.07
C ILE A 160 6.91 11.95 -4.42
N LYS A 161 7.49 10.89 -3.84
CA LYS A 161 8.82 10.40 -4.19
C LYS A 161 8.68 9.03 -4.85
N ILE A 162 8.88 8.98 -6.16
CA ILE A 162 8.93 7.71 -6.91
C ILE A 162 10.36 7.46 -7.35
N PHE A 163 10.98 6.42 -6.82
CA PHE A 163 12.34 6.02 -7.15
C PHE A 163 12.34 5.08 -8.38
N ILE A 164 12.25 5.65 -9.58
CA ILE A 164 12.20 4.91 -10.87
C ILE A 164 13.40 5.11 -11.79
N CYS A 165 14.33 6.03 -11.49
CA CYS A 165 15.53 6.26 -12.32
C CYS A 165 16.80 6.56 -11.49
N SER A 166 17.97 6.22 -12.04
CA SER A 166 19.25 6.75 -11.53
C SER A 166 19.39 8.19 -12.02
N CYS A 167 19.58 9.14 -11.13
CA CYS A 167 20.36 10.32 -11.52
C CYS A 167 21.78 9.80 -11.80
N ARG A 168 22.09 9.46 -13.05
CA ARG A 168 23.46 9.30 -13.51
C ARG A 168 23.91 10.72 -13.80
N THR A 169 24.66 11.31 -12.88
CA THR A 169 25.43 12.51 -13.18
C THR A 169 26.42 12.13 -14.27
N MET A 170 26.03 12.29 -15.54
CA MET A 170 26.98 12.45 -16.63
C MET A 170 27.56 13.86 -16.48
N CYS A 171 28.53 14.00 -15.58
CA CYS A 171 29.53 15.05 -15.73
C CYS A 171 30.51 14.52 -16.78
N SER A 172 30.25 14.85 -18.04
CA SER A 172 31.23 14.68 -19.12
C SER A 172 32.34 15.70 -18.92
N ARG A 173 33.55 15.19 -18.71
CA ARG A 173 34.90 15.78 -18.86
C ARG A 173 35.09 17.26 -18.55
#